data_AF-A0ABD6A7X3-F1
#
_entry.id   AF-A0ABD6A7X3-F1
#
_cell.length_a   1.000
_cell.length_b   1.000
_cell.length_c   1.000
_cell.angle_alpha   90.00
_cell.angle_beta   90.00
_cell.angle_gamma   90.00
#
_symmetry.space_group_name_H-M   'P 1'
#
loop_
_entity.id
_entity.type
_entity.pdbx_description
1 polymer ?
#
loop_
_entity_poly.entity_id
_entity_poly.type
_entity_poly.pdbx_seq_one_letter_code
_entity_poly.pdbx_strand_id
1 'polypeptide(L)'
;MSATTRGQTTLDFAMAIGVFLLALVFALGVLPGMFAPFSGDSDAQVMKADRSAAHLSEGHLGSPIRPTQLNATCTVAFFDNATPPAGCRYDTPDLTEALGVESGTRVNVTIERAGAVATVDGTTLARGASPSRKGDVSTARRLVTLEGTTYQLVVRVW
;
A
#
# COMPACT_ATOMS: atom_id res chain seq x y z
N MET A 1 -67.17 -16.53 39.54
CA MET A 1 -66.70 -17.41 38.46
C MET A 1 -65.43 -16.78 37.90
N SER A 2 -64.26 -17.38 38.17
CA SER A 2 -62.97 -16.86 37.69
C SER A 2 -62.95 -16.85 36.17
N ALA A 3 -62.75 -15.67 35.59
CA ALA A 3 -62.41 -15.56 34.18
C ALA A 3 -61.00 -16.12 33.99
N THR A 4 -60.91 -17.31 33.40
CA THR A 4 -59.65 -17.90 32.96
C THR A 4 -59.04 -16.98 31.91
N THR A 5 -58.04 -16.19 32.29
CA THR A 5 -57.20 -15.40 31.39
C THR A 5 -56.54 -16.36 30.39
N ARG A 6 -57.19 -16.58 29.25
CA ARG A 6 -56.62 -17.33 28.13
C ARG A 6 -55.40 -16.54 27.64
N GLY A 7 -54.28 -17.26 27.55
CA GLY A 7 -52.92 -16.73 27.47
C GLY A 7 -52.72 -15.56 26.52
N GLN A 8 -52.02 -14.55 27.01
CA GLN A 8 -51.55 -13.36 26.31
C GLN A 8 -50.39 -13.69 25.33
N THR A 9 -50.46 -14.83 24.62
CA THR A 9 -49.35 -15.33 23.78
C THR A 9 -49.14 -14.53 22.50
N THR A 10 -50.16 -13.84 22.00
CA THR A 10 -50.07 -13.04 20.76
C THR A 10 -49.26 -11.76 20.98
N LEU A 11 -49.39 -11.12 22.13
CA LEU A 11 -48.64 -9.91 22.46
C LEU A 11 -47.17 -10.24 22.72
N ASP A 12 -46.89 -11.31 23.46
CA ASP A 12 -45.52 -11.77 23.71
C ASP A 12 -44.83 -12.19 22.40
N PHE A 13 -45.55 -12.85 21.48
CA PHE A 13 -45.05 -13.17 20.15
C PHE A 13 -44.75 -11.91 19.33
N ALA A 14 -45.64 -10.91 19.35
CA ALA A 14 -45.44 -9.65 18.64
C ALA A 14 -44.22 -8.88 19.14
N MET A 15 -44.00 -8.87 20.46
CA MET A 15 -42.81 -8.25 21.05
C MET A 15 -41.54 -9.02 20.69
N ALA A 16 -41.57 -10.35 20.78
CA ALA A 16 -40.42 -11.19 20.45
C ALA A 16 -40.01 -11.06 18.97
N ILE A 17 -40.98 -11.13 18.04
CA ILE A 17 -40.69 -10.99 16.62
C ILE A 17 -40.23 -9.56 16.29
N GLY A 18 -40.76 -8.54 16.97
CA GLY A 18 -40.32 -7.15 16.82
C GLY A 18 -38.86 -6.95 17.23
N VAL A 19 -38.47 -7.45 18.41
CA VAL A 19 -37.08 -7.39 18.89
C VAL A 19 -36.15 -8.19 17.98
N PHE A 20 -36.57 -9.38 17.53
CA PHE A 20 -35.80 -10.19 16.59
C PHE A 20 -35.53 -9.48 15.27
N LEU A 21 -36.57 -8.89 14.66
CA LEU A 21 -36.43 -8.16 13.40
C LEU A 21 -35.56 -6.91 13.55
N LEU A 22 -35.66 -6.19 14.67
CA LEU A 22 -34.80 -5.04 14.96
C LEU A 22 -33.33 -5.47 15.07
N ALA A 23 -33.06 -6.54 15.81
CA ALA A 23 -31.72 -7.11 15.92
C ALA A 23 -31.18 -7.60 14.58
N LEU A 24 -32.03 -8.21 13.74
CA LEU A 24 -31.65 -8.66 12.39
C LEU A 24 -31.29 -7.49 11.47
N VAL A 25 -32.09 -6.42 11.44
CA VAL A 25 -31.79 -5.21 10.65
C VAL A 25 -30.49 -4.57 11.12
N PHE A 26 -30.27 -4.49 12.44
CA PHE A 26 -29.02 -3.99 13.01
C PHE A 26 -27.83 -4.87 12.59
N ALA A 27 -27.94 -6.19 12.72
CA ALA A 27 -26.88 -7.12 12.33
C ALA A 27 -26.56 -6.99 10.83
N LEU A 28 -27.55 -6.98 9.95
CA LEU A 28 -27.36 -6.82 8.50
C LEU A 28 -26.78 -5.45 8.12
N GLY A 29 -27.03 -4.40 8.92
CA GLY A 29 -26.44 -3.08 8.72
C GLY A 29 -24.99 -2.98 9.19
N VAL A 30 -24.63 -3.66 10.30
CA VAL A 30 -23.30 -3.57 10.92
C VAL A 30 -22.30 -4.58 10.33
N LEU A 31 -22.74 -5.80 10.04
CA LEU A 31 -21.86 -6.88 9.57
C LEU A 31 -21.06 -6.54 8.29
N PRO A 32 -21.63 -5.90 7.25
CA PRO A 32 -20.86 -5.55 6.05
C PRO A 32 -19.65 -4.65 6.36
N GLY A 33 -19.77 -3.74 7.32
CA GLY A 33 -18.70 -2.85 7.74
C GLY A 33 -17.51 -3.56 8.39
N MET A 34 -17.72 -4.75 8.97
CA MET A 34 -16.64 -5.52 9.61
C MET A 34 -15.71 -6.19 8.58
N PHE A 35 -16.18 -6.41 7.35
CA PHE A 35 -15.39 -7.01 6.26
C PHE A 35 -14.79 -5.99 5.29
N ALA A 36 -15.23 -4.73 5.35
CA ALA A 36 -14.67 -3.62 4.59
C ALA A 36 -13.13 -3.49 4.68
N PRO A 37 -12.47 -3.63 5.86
CA PRO A 37 -11.01 -3.49 5.94
C PRO A 37 -10.22 -4.59 5.22
N PHE A 38 -10.85 -5.70 4.80
CA PHE A 38 -10.18 -6.83 4.13
C PHE A 38 -10.54 -6.95 2.64
N SER A 39 -11.40 -6.06 2.14
CA SER A 39 -11.92 -6.09 0.77
C SER A 39 -11.66 -4.80 0.00
N GLY A 40 -10.93 -3.86 0.61
CA GLY A 40 -10.61 -2.55 0.05
C GLY A 40 -9.35 -2.55 -0.83
N ASP A 41 -9.35 -1.64 -1.81
CA ASP A 41 -8.20 -1.32 -2.66
C ASP A 41 -6.93 -0.96 -1.85
N SER A 42 -7.10 -0.50 -0.60
CA SER A 42 -6.01 -0.23 0.34
C SER A 42 -5.09 -1.43 0.58
N ASP A 43 -5.63 -2.65 0.69
CA ASP A 43 -4.80 -3.85 0.88
C ASP A 43 -3.98 -4.17 -0.38
N ALA A 44 -4.59 -3.97 -1.56
CA ALA A 44 -3.90 -4.10 -2.84
C ALA A 44 -2.79 -3.06 -2.98
N GLN A 45 -3.02 -1.81 -2.56
CA GLN A 45 -2.01 -0.74 -2.59
C GLN A 45 -0.85 -1.00 -1.62
N VAL A 46 -1.11 -1.54 -0.41
CA VAL A 46 -0.05 -1.95 0.53
C VAL A 46 0.82 -3.04 -0.08
N MET A 47 0.21 -4.06 -0.67
CA MET A 47 0.93 -5.13 -1.37
C MET A 47 1.73 -4.60 -2.56
N LYS A 48 1.15 -3.71 -3.37
CA LYS A 48 1.82 -3.06 -4.52
C LYS A 48 3.03 -2.25 -4.05
N ALA A 49 2.91 -1.48 -2.96
CA ALA A 49 4.01 -0.71 -2.40
C ALA A 49 5.14 -1.62 -1.89
N ASP A 50 4.81 -2.67 -1.14
CA ASP A 50 5.80 -3.59 -0.57
C ASP A 50 6.55 -4.37 -1.65
N ARG A 51 5.82 -4.91 -2.62
CA ARG A 51 6.39 -5.60 -3.77
C ARG A 51 7.28 -4.69 -4.60
N SER A 52 6.87 -3.45 -4.84
CA SER A 52 7.68 -2.45 -5.55
C SER A 52 8.97 -2.13 -4.79
N ALA A 53 8.89 -1.96 -3.47
CA ALA A 53 10.07 -1.73 -2.64
C ALA A 53 11.04 -2.91 -2.70
N ALA A 54 10.54 -4.16 -2.62
CA ALA A 54 11.35 -5.37 -2.75
C ALA A 54 12.00 -5.47 -4.15
N HIS A 55 11.22 -5.27 -5.22
CA HIS A 55 11.74 -5.29 -6.60
C HIS A 55 12.87 -4.28 -6.79
N LEU A 56 12.76 -3.09 -6.21
CA LEU A 56 13.83 -2.09 -6.27
C LEU A 56 15.05 -2.50 -5.43
N SER A 57 14.86 -2.84 -4.14
CA SER A 57 15.98 -3.09 -3.23
C SER A 57 16.71 -4.40 -3.48
N GLU A 58 16.04 -5.41 -4.02
CA GLU A 58 16.60 -6.76 -4.21
C GLU A 58 16.90 -7.05 -5.69
N GLY A 59 16.22 -6.36 -6.61
CA GLY A 59 16.28 -6.63 -8.05
C GLY A 59 16.90 -5.49 -8.86
N HIS A 60 16.10 -4.47 -9.17
CA HIS A 60 16.42 -3.44 -10.16
C HIS A 60 17.61 -2.57 -9.78
N LEU A 61 17.65 -2.13 -8.51
CA LEU A 61 18.71 -1.26 -7.99
C LEU A 61 19.73 -2.04 -7.16
N GLY A 62 19.31 -3.16 -6.55
CA GLY A 62 20.20 -4.08 -5.84
C GLY A 62 20.68 -5.26 -6.68
N SER A 63 20.85 -6.41 -6.04
CA SER A 63 21.04 -7.70 -6.73
C SER A 63 20.59 -8.88 -5.86
N PRO A 64 20.26 -10.04 -6.46
CA PRO A 64 19.87 -11.23 -5.69
C PRO A 64 20.96 -11.75 -4.74
N ILE A 65 22.23 -11.49 -5.05
CA ILE A 65 23.38 -11.94 -4.24
C ILE A 65 23.73 -10.92 -3.15
N ARG A 66 23.41 -9.65 -3.36
CA ARG A 66 23.57 -8.56 -2.38
C ARG A 66 22.27 -7.75 -2.31
N PRO A 67 21.21 -8.30 -1.72
CA PRO A 67 19.97 -7.56 -1.54
C PRO A 67 20.25 -6.31 -0.70
N THR A 68 19.51 -5.24 -0.95
CA THR A 68 19.59 -3.93 -0.28
C THR A 68 20.90 -3.16 -0.44
N GLN A 69 21.93 -3.72 -1.08
CA GLN A 69 23.10 -2.97 -1.52
C GLN A 69 22.87 -2.46 -2.94
N LEU A 70 22.57 -1.17 -3.07
CA LEU A 70 22.21 -0.56 -4.34
C LEU A 70 23.45 -0.26 -5.18
N ASN A 71 23.33 -0.48 -6.49
CA ASN A 71 24.30 -0.05 -7.48
C ASN A 71 24.13 1.45 -7.76
N ALA A 72 25.20 2.23 -7.53
CA ALA A 72 25.17 3.69 -7.65
C ALA A 72 24.78 4.17 -9.05
N THR A 73 25.44 3.67 -10.09
CA THR A 73 25.17 4.05 -11.48
C THR A 73 23.73 3.75 -11.90
N CYS A 74 23.22 2.55 -11.58
CA CYS A 74 21.85 2.19 -11.91
C CYS A 74 20.81 2.95 -11.11
N THR A 75 21.12 3.28 -9.85
CA THR A 75 20.26 4.08 -8.97
C THR A 75 20.15 5.51 -9.49
N VAL A 76 21.27 6.17 -9.77
CA VAL A 76 21.29 7.53 -10.33
C VAL A 76 20.51 7.58 -11.65
N ALA A 77 20.81 6.69 -12.59
CA ALA A 77 20.10 6.63 -13.87
C ALA A 77 18.59 6.38 -13.72
N PHE A 78 18.18 5.56 -12.73
CA PHE A 78 16.77 5.31 -12.46
C PHE A 78 16.06 6.58 -12.00
N PHE A 79 16.68 7.35 -11.10
CA PHE A 79 16.09 8.58 -10.57
C PHE A 79 16.12 9.75 -11.58
N ASP A 80 17.10 9.77 -12.50
CA ASP A 80 17.18 10.75 -13.59
C ASP A 80 16.16 10.53 -14.72
N ASN A 81 15.36 9.45 -14.67
CA ASN A 81 14.51 9.01 -15.78
C ASN A 81 15.31 8.74 -17.06
N ALA A 82 16.58 8.35 -16.93
CA ALA A 82 17.43 8.01 -18.05
C ALA A 82 17.12 6.58 -18.54
N THR A 83 17.46 6.31 -19.81
CA THR A 83 17.50 4.94 -20.31
C THR A 83 18.51 4.13 -19.48
N PRO A 84 18.16 2.94 -18.98
CA PRO A 84 19.05 2.12 -18.17
C PRO A 84 20.42 1.90 -18.85
N PRO A 85 21.54 2.24 -18.19
CA PRO A 85 22.87 1.88 -18.65
C PRO A 85 23.04 0.36 -18.78
N ALA A 86 24.03 -0.06 -19.56
CA ALA A 86 24.39 -1.47 -19.68
C ALA A 86 24.73 -2.08 -18.30
N GLY A 87 24.12 -3.23 -18.00
CA GLY A 87 24.31 -3.94 -16.73
C GLY A 87 23.29 -3.60 -15.64
N CYS A 88 22.39 -2.62 -15.85
CA CYS A 88 21.24 -2.41 -14.99
C CYS A 88 20.15 -3.45 -15.21
N ARG A 89 19.37 -3.73 -14.17
CA ARG A 89 18.38 -4.82 -14.15
C ARG A 89 16.94 -4.36 -14.44
N TYR A 90 16.76 -3.12 -14.87
CA TYR A 90 15.52 -2.58 -15.45
C TYR A 90 15.78 -2.25 -16.93
N ASP A 91 14.73 -2.31 -17.75
CA ASP A 91 14.78 -2.21 -19.21
C ASP A 91 14.03 -0.99 -19.76
N THR A 92 13.21 -0.34 -18.94
CA THR A 92 12.37 0.80 -19.33
C THR A 92 12.61 2.02 -18.45
N PRO A 93 12.61 3.24 -19.02
CA PRO A 93 12.56 4.47 -18.25
C PRO A 93 11.14 4.78 -17.74
N ASP A 94 10.10 4.03 -18.07
CA ASP A 94 8.78 4.24 -17.46
C ASP A 94 8.74 3.68 -16.02
N LEU A 95 8.37 4.51 -15.04
CA LEU A 95 8.38 4.11 -13.63
C LEU A 95 7.36 3.01 -13.33
N THR A 96 6.17 3.08 -13.93
CA THR A 96 5.10 2.12 -13.65
C THR A 96 5.38 0.78 -14.29
N GLU A 97 5.91 0.79 -15.50
CA GLU A 97 6.36 -0.41 -16.22
C GLU A 97 7.55 -1.07 -15.50
N ALA A 98 8.56 -0.29 -15.09
CA ALA A 98 9.72 -0.80 -14.36
C ALA A 98 9.35 -1.46 -13.01
N LEU A 99 8.23 -1.05 -12.41
CA LEU A 99 7.73 -1.64 -11.16
C LEU A 99 6.66 -2.73 -11.37
N GLY A 100 6.23 -2.96 -12.61
CA GLY A 100 5.16 -3.90 -12.94
C GLY A 100 3.82 -3.50 -12.32
N VAL A 101 3.55 -2.20 -12.23
CA VAL A 101 2.33 -1.64 -11.63
C VAL A 101 1.33 -1.29 -12.74
N GLU A 102 0.06 -1.61 -12.51
CA GLU A 102 -1.04 -1.36 -13.46
C GLU A 102 -1.18 0.13 -13.83
N SER A 103 -1.55 0.38 -15.09
CA SER A 103 -1.82 1.72 -15.60
C SER A 103 -2.95 2.39 -14.80
N GLY A 104 -2.66 3.57 -14.25
CA GLY A 104 -3.58 4.34 -13.41
C GLY A 104 -3.23 4.35 -11.92
N THR A 105 -2.40 3.43 -11.44
CA THR A 105 -1.83 3.48 -10.08
C THR A 105 -0.73 4.54 -10.05
N ARG A 106 -0.74 5.43 -9.05
CA ARG A 106 0.33 6.41 -8.87
C ARG A 106 1.36 5.87 -7.91
N VAL A 107 2.63 6.07 -8.26
CA VAL A 107 3.76 5.63 -7.45
C VAL A 107 4.74 6.78 -7.26
N ASN A 108 5.27 6.89 -6.05
CA ASN A 108 6.39 7.76 -5.71
C ASN A 108 7.47 6.92 -5.03
N VAL A 109 8.71 7.09 -5.48
CA VAL A 109 9.88 6.43 -4.94
C VAL A 109 10.85 7.51 -4.46
N THR A 110 11.32 7.39 -3.23
CA THR A 110 12.37 8.27 -2.68
C THR A 110 13.43 7.44 -1.97
N ILE A 111 14.68 7.92 -1.98
CA ILE A 111 15.72 7.45 -1.07
C ILE A 111 16.00 8.59 -0.08
N GLU A 112 15.81 8.30 1.20
CA GLU A 112 15.82 9.30 2.27
C GLU A 112 16.89 8.99 3.31
N ARG A 113 17.42 10.03 3.95
CA ARG A 113 18.27 9.94 5.13
C ARG A 113 17.89 11.03 6.11
N ALA A 114 17.72 10.67 7.38
CA ALA A 114 17.32 11.61 8.44
C ALA A 114 16.06 12.44 8.09
N GLY A 115 15.11 11.85 7.35
CA GLY A 115 13.85 12.49 6.96
C GLY A 115 13.92 13.43 5.75
N ALA A 116 15.07 13.54 5.09
CA ALA A 116 15.23 14.31 3.86
C ALA A 116 15.55 13.39 2.67
N VAL A 117 15.07 13.74 1.48
CA VAL A 117 15.44 13.07 0.23
C VAL A 117 16.93 13.31 -0.03
N ALA A 118 17.66 12.22 -0.28
CA ALA A 118 19.09 12.28 -0.55
C ALA A 118 19.38 12.76 -1.98
N THR A 119 20.55 13.36 -2.16
CA THR A 119 21.11 13.69 -3.48
C THR A 119 22.44 12.96 -3.62
N VAL A 120 22.63 12.25 -4.73
CA VAL A 120 23.86 11.51 -5.05
C VAL A 120 24.25 11.88 -6.47
N ASP A 121 25.52 12.23 -6.70
CA ASP A 121 26.04 12.67 -8.01
C ASP A 121 25.20 13.78 -8.67
N GLY A 122 24.70 14.73 -7.87
CA GLY A 122 23.83 15.82 -8.35
C GLY A 122 22.38 15.42 -8.64
N THR A 123 22.05 14.14 -8.51
CA THR A 123 20.71 13.58 -8.76
C THR A 123 19.91 13.53 -7.47
N THR A 124 18.77 14.22 -7.43
CA THR A 124 17.82 14.10 -6.32
C THR A 124 17.12 12.75 -6.40
N LEU A 125 17.24 11.92 -5.38
CA LEU A 125 16.69 10.57 -5.36
C LEU A 125 15.19 10.57 -5.02
N ALA A 126 14.40 11.28 -5.85
CA ALA A 126 12.94 11.31 -5.80
C ALA A 126 12.37 11.15 -7.21
N ARG A 127 11.42 10.22 -7.36
CA ARG A 127 10.79 9.88 -8.64
C ARG A 127 9.30 9.67 -8.49
N GLY A 128 8.54 10.12 -9.48
CA GLY A 128 7.06 10.10 -9.44
C GLY A 128 6.47 11.28 -8.67
N ALA A 129 5.19 11.58 -8.91
CA ALA A 129 4.50 12.70 -8.27
C ALA A 129 4.46 12.52 -6.76
N SER A 130 4.66 13.56 -5.95
CA SER A 130 4.47 13.42 -4.50
C SER A 130 2.98 13.24 -4.17
N PRO A 131 2.63 12.35 -3.23
CA PRO A 131 1.25 12.19 -2.83
C PRO A 131 0.71 13.50 -2.23
N SER A 132 -0.57 13.75 -2.47
CA SER A 132 -1.30 14.85 -1.86
C SER A 132 -1.40 14.62 -0.34
N ARG A 133 -1.50 15.70 0.46
CA ARG A 133 -1.75 15.58 1.92
C ARG A 133 -3.14 15.02 2.25
N LYS A 134 -4.01 14.90 1.25
CA LYS A 134 -5.38 14.39 1.34
C LYS A 134 -5.48 13.15 0.45
N GLY A 135 -5.81 12.00 1.05
CA GLY A 135 -5.94 10.73 0.36
C GLY A 135 -5.25 9.61 1.11
N ASP A 136 -5.68 8.38 0.84
CA ASP A 136 -5.06 7.18 1.38
C ASP A 136 -3.78 6.89 0.59
N VAL A 137 -2.68 6.70 1.31
CA VAL A 137 -1.37 6.45 0.72
C VAL A 137 -0.75 5.26 1.42
N SER A 138 -0.54 4.19 0.66
CA SER A 138 0.16 3.01 1.13
C SER A 138 1.67 3.23 1.02
N THR A 139 2.42 2.99 2.10
CA THR A 139 3.88 3.24 2.14
C THR A 139 4.64 2.00 2.56
N ALA A 140 5.63 1.61 1.76
CA ALA A 140 6.62 0.58 2.10
C ALA A 140 8.02 1.21 2.26
N ARG A 141 8.80 0.67 3.20
CA ARG A 141 10.15 1.14 3.51
C ARG A 141 11.14 -0.03 3.51
N ARG A 142 12.36 0.22 3.03
CA ARG A 142 13.49 -0.71 3.10
C ARG A 142 14.75 0.05 3.50
N LEU A 143 15.52 -0.50 4.42
CA LEU A 143 16.88 -0.02 4.67
C LEU A 143 17.78 -0.52 3.54
N VAL A 144 18.51 0.40 2.93
CA VAL A 144 19.39 0.12 1.79
C VAL A 144 20.73 0.78 2.01
N THR A 145 21.77 0.23 1.39
CA THR A 145 23.11 0.82 1.40
C THR A 145 23.45 1.28 -0.02
N LEU A 146 23.88 2.53 -0.16
CA LEU A 146 24.32 3.15 -1.40
C LEU A 146 25.67 3.80 -1.12
N GLU A 147 26.70 3.39 -1.87
CA GLU A 147 28.08 3.87 -1.67
C GLU A 147 28.59 3.74 -0.22
N GLY A 148 28.24 2.64 0.44
CA GLY A 148 28.62 2.38 1.84
C GLY A 148 27.84 3.18 2.88
N THR A 149 26.92 4.06 2.48
CA THR A 149 26.05 4.83 3.38
C THR A 149 24.67 4.20 3.45
N THR A 150 24.10 4.09 4.65
CA THR A 150 22.74 3.58 4.86
C THR A 150 21.70 4.68 4.64
N TYR A 151 20.68 4.34 3.86
CA TYR A 151 19.51 5.14 3.53
C TYR A 151 18.23 4.34 3.75
N GLN A 152 17.09 5.02 3.64
CA GLN A 152 15.77 4.43 3.61
C GLN A 152 15.17 4.60 2.21
N LEU A 153 15.01 3.51 1.48
CA LEU A 153 14.17 3.49 0.28
C LEU A 153 12.71 3.51 0.72
N VAL A 154 11.94 4.46 0.20
CA VAL A 154 10.52 4.63 0.49
C VAL A 154 9.73 4.58 -0.80
N VAL A 155 8.74 3.69 -0.84
CA VAL A 155 7.79 3.59 -1.96
C VAL A 155 6.42 3.94 -1.44
N ARG A 156 5.72 4.83 -2.12
CA ARG A 156 4.37 5.29 -1.82
C ARG A 156 3.46 4.98 -3.02
N VAL A 157 2.28 4.44 -2.76
CA VAL A 157 1.31 4.03 -3.79
C VAL A 157 -0.08 4.53 -3.41
N TRP A 158 -0.81 5.08 -4.39
CA TRP A 158 -2.19 5.59 -4.27
C TRP A 158 -2.89 5.73 -5.63
#